data_AF-A0A6P0YLD3-F1
#
_entry.id   AF-A0A6P0YLD3-F1
#
_cell.length_a   1.000
_cell.length_b   1.000
_cell.length_c   1.000
_cell.angle_alpha   90.00
_cell.angle_beta   90.00
_cell.angle_gamma   90.00
#
_symmetry.space_group_name_H-M   'P 1'
#
loop_
_entity.id
_entity.type
_entity.pdbx_description
1 polymer ?
#
loop_
_entity_poly.entity_id
_entity_poly.type
_entity_poly.pdbx_seq_one_letter_code
_entity_poly.pdbx_strand_id
1 'polypeptide(L)' 'MNVVQLAEIIWIISAIGIVVFVLLHSPKGDGIGGIGGQAQLFTSTKSAEITLNRITWTFSV' A
#
# COMPACT_ATOMS: atom_id res chain seq x y z
N MET A 1 0.03 7.10 30.90
CA MET A 1 0.29 7.37 29.47
C MET A 1 0.08 8.86 29.25
N ASN A 2 1.12 9.60 28.91
CA ASN A 2 0.99 11.01 28.52
C ASN A 2 0.49 11.09 27.07
N VAL A 3 -0.21 12.17 26.70
CA VAL A 3 -0.61 12.48 25.31
C VAL A 3 0.58 12.46 24.37
N VAL A 4 1.75 12.94 24.81
CA VAL A 4 3.00 12.90 24.01
C VAL A 4 3.44 11.47 23.73
N GLN A 5 3.46 10.61 24.75
CA GLN A 5 3.83 9.20 24.60
C GLN A 5 2.84 8.45 23.70
N LEU A 6 1.55 8.79 23.77
CA LEU A 6 0.54 8.21 22.89
C LEU A 6 0.78 8.62 21.42
N ALA A 7 1.10 9.89 21.17
CA ALA A 7 1.40 10.38 19.84
C ALA A 7 2.68 9.73 19.25
N GLU A 8 3.73 9.56 20.05
CA GLU A 8 4.97 8.88 19.64
C GLU A 8 4.72 7.42 19.22
N ILE A 9 3.90 6.70 20.01
CA ILE A 9 3.53 5.31 19.69
C ILE A 9 2.76 5.24 18.36
N ILE A 10 1.77 6.12 18.16
CA ILE A 10 1.01 6.17 16.90
C ILE A 10 1.92 6.50 15.72
N TRP A 11 2.88 7.42 15.90
CA TRP A 11 3.82 7.83 14.86
C TRP A 11 4.75 6.68 14.45
N ILE A 12 5.33 5.95 15.42
CA ILE A 12 6.21 4.81 15.15
C ILE A 12 5.44 3.69 14.44
N ILE A 13 4.23 3.36 14.91
CA ILE A 13 3.38 2.35 14.28
C ILE A 13 3.04 2.76 12.84
N SER A 14 2.77 4.05 12.61
CA SER A 14 2.47 4.57 11.28
C SER A 14 3.67 4.46 10.33
N ALA A 15 4.87 4.82 10.80
CA ALA A 15 6.10 4.72 10.03
C ALA A 15 6.41 3.27 9.63
N ILE A 16 6.28 2.32 10.56
CA ILE A 16 6.46 0.89 10.27
C ILE A 16 5.40 0.39 9.29
N GLY A 17 4.15 0.81 9.46
CA GLY A 17 3.04 0.48 8.56
C GLY A 17 3.32 0.87 7.11
N ILE A 18 3.79 2.10 6.86
CA ILE A 18 4.15 2.56 5.51
C ILE A 18 5.22 1.67 4.89
N VAL A 19 6.29 1.36 5.63
CA VAL A 19 7.39 0.54 5.12
C VAL A 19 6.89 -0.83 4.68
N VAL A 20 6.09 -1.49 5.53
CA VAL A 20 5.51 -2.80 5.21
C VAL A 20 4.60 -2.71 3.99
N PHE A 21 3.68 -1.75 3.93
CA PHE A 21 2.75 -1.65 2.80
C PHE A 21 3.44 -1.29 1.49
N VAL A 22 4.49 -0.47 1.51
CA VAL A 22 5.29 -0.17 0.31
C VAL A 22 6.01 -1.43 -0.20
N LEU A 23 6.57 -2.25 0.69
CA LEU A 23 7.22 -3.50 0.29
C LEU A 23 6.25 -4.57 -0.23
N LEU A 24 5.00 -4.53 0.23
CA LEU A 24 3.93 -5.40 -0.27
C LEU A 24 3.40 -4.98 -1.65
N HIS A 25 3.74 -3.79 -2.15
CA HIS A 25 3.38 -3.42 -3.51
C HIS A 25 4.12 -4.32 -4.49
N SER A 26 3.37 -4.89 -5.44
CA SER A 26 3.97 -5.63 -6.54
C SER A 26 5.04 -4.77 -7.22
N PRO A 27 6.20 -5.34 -7.58
CA PRO A 27 7.19 -4.62 -8.38
C PRO A 27 6.49 -4.06 -9.62
N LYS A 28 6.77 -2.81 -9.99
CA LYS A 28 6.02 -2.00 -10.99
C LYS A 28 6.15 -2.51 -12.45
N GLY A 29 6.03 -3.82 -12.67
CA GLY A 29 6.11 -4.54 -13.94
C GLY A 29 4.81 -4.65 -14.72
N ASP A 30 3.67 -4.19 -14.19
CA ASP A 30 2.38 -4.18 -14.90
C ASP A 30 2.32 -3.17 -16.06
N GLY A 31 3.34 -2.32 -16.20
CA GLY A 31 3.40 -1.25 -17.20
C GLY A 31 3.35 -1.73 -18.66
N ILE A 32 4.24 -2.63 -19.09
CA ILE A 32 4.35 -3.05 -20.51
C ILE A 32 3.56 -4.35 -20.79
N GLY A 33 3.41 -5.23 -19.79
CA GLY A 33 2.63 -6.47 -19.91
C GLY A 33 1.10 -6.26 -19.96
N GLY A 34 0.60 -5.11 -19.51
CA GLY A 34 -0.82 -4.76 -19.50
C GLY A 34 -1.32 -3.96 -20.70
N ILE A 35 -0.45 -3.55 -21.64
CA ILE A 35 -0.80 -2.65 -22.76
C ILE A 35 -1.61 -3.36 -23.87
N GLY A 36 -1.69 -4.68 -23.86
CA GLY A 36 -2.68 -5.43 -24.65
C GLY A 36 -3.93 -5.66 -23.80
N GLY A 37 -5.05 -5.00 -24.12
CA GLY A 37 -6.32 -4.96 -23.35
C GLY A 37 -6.98 -6.29 -22.93
N GLN A 38 -6.31 -7.43 -23.08
CA GLN A 38 -6.68 -8.73 -22.54
C GLN A 38 -6.13 -9.01 -21.13
N ALA A 39 -5.12 -8.26 -20.64
CA ALA A 39 -4.56 -8.48 -19.30
C ALA A 39 -5.53 -8.13 -18.13
N GLN A 40 -6.63 -7.41 -18.41
CA GLN A 40 -7.61 -7.02 -17.40
C GLN A 40 -8.66 -8.09 -17.06
N LEU A 41 -8.80 -9.16 -17.87
CA LEU A 41 -9.92 -10.10 -17.76
C LEU A 41 -9.72 -11.21 -16.70
N PHE A 42 -8.50 -11.41 -16.18
CA PHE A 42 -8.19 -12.50 -15.23
C PHE A 42 -7.23 -12.13 -14.09
N THR A 43 -7.19 -10.87 -13.64
CA THR A 43 -6.33 -10.48 -12.50
C THR A 43 -7.14 -10.28 -11.21
N SER A 44 -7.24 -11.34 -10.41
CA SER A 44 -7.75 -11.27 -9.02
C SER A 44 -6.86 -10.40 -8.11
N THR A 45 -5.65 -10.08 -8.55
CA THR A 45 -4.66 -9.27 -7.82
C THR A 45 -4.97 -7.77 -7.84
N LYS A 46 -5.72 -7.27 -8.84
CA LYS A 46 -6.04 -5.84 -9.00
C LYS A 46 -6.83 -5.23 -7.84
N SER A 47 -7.76 -5.98 -7.25
CA SER A 47 -8.56 -5.51 -6.09
C SER A 47 -7.72 -5.42 -4.81
N ALA A 48 -6.82 -6.38 -4.61
CA ALA A 48 -5.89 -6.38 -3.49
C ALA A 48 -4.91 -5.21 -3.59
N GLU A 49 -4.39 -4.93 -4.79
CA GLU A 49 -3.51 -3.78 -5.03
C GLU A 49 -4.20 -2.44 -4.83
N ILE A 50 -5.44 -2.27 -5.31
CA ILE A 50 -6.22 -1.03 -5.06
C ILE A 50 -6.42 -0.81 -3.57
N THR A 51 -6.72 -1.88 -2.82
CA THR A 51 -6.90 -1.81 -1.36
C THR A 51 -5.59 -1.46 -0.65
N LEU A 52 -4.49 -2.10 -1.05
CA LEU A 52 -3.15 -1.84 -0.54
C LEU A 52 -2.73 -0.38 -0.78
N ASN A 53 -3.01 0.17 -1.97
CA ASN A 53 -2.72 1.56 -2.31
C ASN A 53 -3.47 2.56 -1.43
N ARG A 54 -4.76 2.29 -1.15
CA ARG A 54 -5.59 3.14 -0.28
C ARG A 54 -5.05 3.16 1.15
N ILE A 55 -4.63 2.00 1.65
CA ILE A 55 -4.05 1.88 2.99
C ILE A 55 -2.73 2.65 3.04
N THR A 56 -1.82 2.48 2.06
CA THR A 56 -0.56 3.25 2.01
C THR A 56 -0.79 4.75 1.99
N TRP A 57 -1.75 5.24 1.20
CA TRP A 57 -2.09 6.68 1.18
C TRP A 57 -2.61 7.18 2.52
N THR A 58 -3.40 6.36 3.22
CA THR A 58 -3.95 6.70 4.54
C THR A 58 -2.84 6.84 5.60
N PHE A 59 -1.81 6.01 5.51
CA PHE A 59 -0.66 6.12 6.41
C PHE A 59 0.29 7.27 6.06
N SER A 60 0.29 7.73 4.80
CA SER A 60 1.22 8.77 4.32
C SER A 60 0.76 10.21 4.58
N VAL A 61 -0.52 10.44 4.88
CA VAL A 61 -1.13 11.76 5.16
C VAL A 61 -1.22 11.96 6.66
#